data_AF-A0A7C3DBL1-F1
#
_entry.id   AF-A0A7C3DBL1-F1
#
_cell.length_a   1.000
_cell.length_b   1.000
_cell.length_c   1.000
_cell.angle_alpha   90.00
_cell.angle_beta   90.00
_cell.angle_gamma   90.00
#
_symmetry.space_group_name_H-M   'P 1'
#
loop_
_entity.id
_entity.type
_entity.pdbx_description
1 polymer ?
#
loop_
_entity_poly.entity_id
_entity_poly.type
_entity_poly.pdbx_seq_one_letter_code
_entity_poly.pdbx_strand_id
1 'polypeptide(L)'
;PEALSNTLEIAEKCNVLIDTSQHHLPRYQLPKEEEASSLDEYLAKLAHEGLRKRYPVVTPDLEKRLNYELDIIKKTGFAGYFLIVKDFVDFARSKGIPVGPGRGSAAGSLVSYALGITKVDPIKYGLLFERFLNP
;
A
#
# COMPACT_ATOMS: atom_id res chain seq x y z
N PRO A 1 5.70 53.31 11.66
CA PRO A 1 4.56 53.27 10.71
C PRO A 1 4.84 52.35 9.52
N GLU A 2 5.95 52.56 8.81
CA GLU A 2 6.34 51.79 7.61
C GLU A 2 6.66 50.31 7.89
N ALA A 3 7.16 49.99 9.08
CA ALA A 3 7.43 48.60 9.47
C ALA A 3 6.17 47.71 9.41
N LEU A 4 5.00 48.27 9.73
CA LEU A 4 3.73 47.54 9.67
C LEU A 4 3.22 47.42 8.23
N SER A 5 3.27 48.48 7.42
CA SER A 5 2.83 48.43 6.02
C SER A 5 3.68 47.46 5.19
N ASN A 6 4.99 47.42 5.44
CA ASN A 6 5.89 46.52 4.72
C ASN A 6 5.62 45.04 5.05
N THR A 7 5.09 44.72 6.23
CA THR A 7 4.69 43.32 6.55
C THR A 7 3.51 42.86 5.70
N LEU A 8 2.54 43.74 5.44
CA LEU A 8 1.39 43.45 4.59
C LEU A 8 1.79 43.36 3.12
N GLU A 9 2.64 44.30 2.66
CA GLU A 9 3.18 44.29 1.31
C GLU A 9 3.96 43.00 0.99
N ILE A 10 4.76 42.51 1.95
CA ILE A 10 5.47 41.22 1.81
C ILE A 10 4.47 40.06 1.77
N ALA A 11 3.47 40.04 2.67
CA ALA A 11 2.47 38.98 2.72
C ALA A 11 1.67 38.89 1.41
N GLU A 12 1.28 40.02 0.83
CA GLU A 12 0.53 40.08 -0.44
C GLU A 12 1.36 39.61 -1.64
N LYS A 13 2.69 39.77 -1.60
CA LYS A 13 3.60 39.28 -2.65
C LYS A 13 3.87 37.78 -2.53
N CYS A 14 3.69 37.18 -1.36
CA CYS A 14 3.93 35.76 -1.11
C CYS A 14 2.74 34.89 -1.53
N ASN A 15 2.70 34.50 -2.81
CA ASN A 15 1.69 33.60 -3.35
C ASN A 15 2.33 32.27 -3.78
N VAL A 16 2.51 31.35 -2.83
CA VAL A 16 3.02 30.00 -3.11
C VAL A 16 1.86 29.01 -3.05
N LEU A 17 1.64 28.29 -4.15
CA LEU A 17 0.73 27.15 -4.20
C LEU A 17 1.50 25.87 -3.90
N ILE A 18 1.15 25.19 -2.80
CA ILE A 18 1.63 23.85 -2.51
C ILE A 18 0.51 22.89 -2.92
N ASP A 19 0.70 22.17 -4.02
CA ASP A 19 -0.25 21.15 -4.47
C ASP A 19 -0.17 19.94 -3.52
N THR A 20 -1.18 19.78 -2.67
CA THR A 20 -1.32 18.63 -1.76
C THR A 20 -2.27 17.56 -2.30
N SER A 21 -2.75 17.71 -3.53
CA SER A 21 -3.70 16.76 -4.15
C SER A 21 -3.01 15.54 -4.74
N GLN A 22 -1.70 15.63 -5.01
CA GLN A 22 -0.95 14.56 -5.67
C GLN A 22 -0.12 13.74 -4.68
N HIS A 23 -0.09 12.42 -4.92
CA HIS A 23 0.83 11.52 -4.25
C HIS A 23 2.11 11.34 -5.07
N HIS A 24 3.23 11.83 -4.53
CA HIS A 24 4.55 11.64 -5.14
C HIS A 24 5.20 10.36 -4.61
N LEU A 25 4.74 9.22 -5.11
CA LEU A 25 5.32 7.91 -4.76
C LEU A 25 6.54 7.59 -5.64
N PRO A 26 7.57 6.90 -5.09
CA PRO A 26 8.64 6.34 -5.91
C PRO A 26 8.07 5.40 -6.98
N ARG A 27 8.68 5.41 -8.17
CA ARG A 27 8.31 4.46 -9.23
C ARG A 27 8.91 3.09 -8.92
N TYR A 28 8.05 2.12 -8.64
CA TYR A 28 8.46 0.73 -8.55
C TYR A 28 8.82 0.19 -9.93
N GLN A 29 9.96 -0.49 -10.05
CA GLN A 29 10.40 -1.14 -11.28
C GLN A 29 10.12 -2.62 -11.18
N LEU A 30 9.44 -3.18 -12.19
CA LEU A 30 9.24 -4.61 -12.27
C LEU A 30 10.60 -5.32 -12.40
N PRO A 31 10.78 -6.50 -11.78
CA PRO A 31 11.94 -7.35 -12.04
C PRO A 31 12.09 -7.61 -13.53
N LYS A 32 13.33 -7.73 -14.03
CA LYS A 32 13.59 -7.89 -15.47
C LYS A 32 13.00 -9.18 -16.04
N GLU A 33 12.91 -10.19 -15.20
CA GLU A 33 12.39 -11.52 -15.51
C GLU A 33 10.86 -11.62 -15.36
N GLU A 34 10.20 -10.54 -14.95
CA GLU A 34 8.75 -10.53 -14.73
C GLU A 34 8.00 -10.25 -16.04
N GLU A 35 7.03 -11.11 -16.35
CA GLU A 35 6.22 -11.06 -17.58
C GLU A 35 4.97 -10.17 -17.42
N ALA A 36 4.62 -9.79 -16.18
CA ALA A 36 3.47 -8.93 -15.91
C ALA A 36 3.58 -7.60 -16.66
N SER A 37 2.48 -7.18 -17.30
CA SER A 37 2.45 -5.96 -18.12
C SER A 37 2.29 -4.69 -17.28
N SER A 38 1.90 -4.82 -16.00
CA SER A 38 1.63 -3.71 -15.08
C SER A 38 1.95 -4.05 -13.63
N LEU A 39 2.07 -3.01 -12.79
CA LEU A 39 2.21 -3.16 -11.34
C LEU A 39 1.00 -3.84 -10.71
N ASP A 40 -0.20 -3.59 -11.23
CA ASP A 40 -1.44 -4.21 -10.75
C ASP A 40 -1.46 -5.73 -11.01
N GLU A 41 -1.06 -6.15 -12.20
CA GLU A 41 -0.95 -7.57 -12.55
C GLU A 41 0.11 -8.27 -11.70
N TYR A 42 1.27 -7.62 -11.52
CA TYR A 42 2.33 -8.17 -10.69
C TYR A 42 1.91 -8.30 -9.22
N LEU A 43 1.25 -7.27 -8.68
CA LEU A 43 0.68 -7.30 -7.34
C LEU A 43 -0.34 -8.44 -7.19
N ALA A 44 -1.26 -8.59 -8.15
CA ALA A 44 -2.26 -9.65 -8.12
C ALA A 44 -1.61 -11.04 -8.13
N LYS A 45 -0.64 -11.28 -9.02
CA LYS A 45 0.14 -12.52 -9.08
C LYS A 45 0.75 -12.86 -7.71
N LEU A 46 1.49 -11.92 -7.12
CA LEU A 46 2.13 -12.10 -5.81
C LEU A 46 1.10 -12.33 -4.70
N ALA A 47 -0.04 -11.64 -4.74
CA ALA A 47 -1.09 -11.76 -3.74
C ALA A 47 -1.76 -13.14 -3.82
N HIS A 48 -2.06 -13.67 -5.00
CA HIS A 48 -2.59 -15.02 -5.17
C HIS A 48 -1.57 -16.11 -4.76
N GLU A 49 -0.30 -15.94 -5.09
CA GLU A 49 0.76 -16.84 -4.62
C GLU A 49 0.91 -16.80 -3.10
N GLY A 50 0.90 -15.60 -2.52
CA GLY A 50 0.94 -15.39 -1.08
C GLY A 50 -0.24 -16.01 -0.36
N LEU A 51 -1.45 -15.86 -0.90
CA LEU A 51 -2.67 -16.44 -0.34
C LEU A 51 -2.56 -17.97 -0.25
N ARG A 52 -2.10 -18.63 -1.32
CA ARG A 52 -1.85 -20.08 -1.35
C ARG A 52 -0.78 -20.54 -0.37
N LYS A 53 0.19 -19.68 -0.03
CA LYS A 53 1.19 -19.97 1.02
C LYS A 53 0.63 -19.81 2.43
N ARG A 54 -0.37 -18.94 2.62
CA ARG A 54 -0.98 -18.64 3.93
C ARG A 54 -2.10 -19.60 4.31
N TYR A 55 -2.87 -20.07 3.33
CA TYR A 55 -4.02 -20.95 3.55
C TYR A 55 -3.82 -22.29 2.85
N PRO A 56 -3.94 -23.43 3.56
CA PRO A 56 -3.87 -24.75 2.95
C PRO A 56 -4.97 -24.99 1.90
N VAL A 57 -6.14 -24.40 2.12
CA VAL A 57 -7.28 -24.44 1.21
C VAL A 57 -7.76 -23.01 1.00
N VAL A 58 -7.76 -22.56 -0.26
CA VAL A 58 -8.31 -21.26 -0.64
C VAL A 58 -9.79 -21.43 -0.91
N THR A 59 -10.64 -20.83 -0.07
CA THR A 59 -12.10 -20.89 -0.24
C THR A 59 -12.58 -19.79 -1.19
N PRO A 60 -13.78 -19.95 -1.80
CA PRO A 60 -14.35 -18.91 -2.64
C PRO A 60 -14.49 -17.55 -1.94
N ASP A 61 -14.76 -17.53 -0.62
CA ASP A 61 -14.85 -16.28 0.15
C ASP A 61 -13.49 -15.58 0.28
N LEU A 62 -12.40 -16.35 0.43
CA LEU A 62 -11.04 -15.80 0.45
C LEU A 62 -10.66 -15.21 -0.91
N GLU A 63 -10.97 -15.90 -2.01
CA GLU A 63 -10.73 -15.36 -3.36
C GLU A 63 -11.55 -14.10 -3.61
N LYS A 64 -12.83 -14.12 -3.24
CA LYS A 64 -13.72 -12.96 -3.37
C LYS A 64 -13.19 -11.76 -2.60
N ARG A 65 -12.73 -11.95 -1.36
CA ARG A 65 -12.12 -10.89 -0.55
C ARG A 65 -10.81 -10.39 -1.18
N LEU A 66 -9.95 -11.29 -1.64
CA LEU A 66 -8.68 -10.90 -2.26
C LEU A 66 -8.90 -10.05 -3.51
N ASN A 67 -9.79 -10.50 -4.40
CA ASN A 67 -10.10 -9.80 -5.65
C ASN A 67 -10.74 -8.43 -5.39
N TYR A 68 -11.63 -8.33 -4.41
CA TYR A 68 -12.21 -7.06 -3.97
C TYR A 68 -11.14 -6.06 -3.54
N GLU A 69 -10.19 -6.47 -2.71
CA GLU A 69 -9.10 -5.59 -2.27
C GLU A 69 -8.19 -5.18 -3.44
N LEU A 70 -7.83 -6.13 -4.31
CA LEU A 70 -7.00 -5.86 -5.49
C LEU A 70 -7.67 -4.86 -6.45
N ASP A 71 -8.97 -4.98 -6.68
CA ASP A 71 -9.73 -4.05 -7.52
C ASP A 71 -9.72 -2.62 -6.96
N ILE A 72 -9.82 -2.47 -5.64
CA ILE A 72 -9.75 -1.15 -5.00
C ILE A 72 -8.32 -0.59 -5.06
N ILE A 73 -7.30 -1.41 -4.80
CA ILE A 73 -5.90 -0.98 -4.89
C ILE A 73 -5.57 -0.51 -6.31
N LYS A 74 -6.09 -1.21 -7.32
CA LYS A 74 -5.97 -0.81 -8.73
C LYS A 74 -6.65 0.53 -9.01
N LYS A 75 -7.90 0.72 -8.56
CA LYS A 75 -8.65 1.98 -8.74
C LYS A 75 -7.97 3.18 -8.08
N THR A 76 -7.35 2.96 -6.92
CA THR A 76 -6.65 4.02 -6.18
C THR A 76 -5.20 4.25 -6.65
N GLY A 77 -4.67 3.40 -7.54
CA GLY A 77 -3.31 3.53 -8.06
C GLY A 77 -2.21 3.17 -7.04
N PHE A 78 -2.54 2.41 -6.00
CA PHE A 78 -1.61 2.10 -4.91
C PHE A 78 -0.81 0.81 -5.09
N ALA A 79 -0.90 0.13 -6.24
CA ALA A 79 -0.15 -1.11 -6.44
C ALA A 79 1.37 -0.95 -6.22
N GLY A 80 1.95 0.14 -6.73
CA GLY A 80 3.36 0.47 -6.49
C GLY A 80 3.72 0.64 -5.01
N TYR A 81 2.82 1.22 -4.20
CA TYR A 81 3.03 1.37 -2.77
C TYR A 81 3.10 0.01 -2.06
N PHE A 82 2.19 -0.92 -2.36
CA PHE A 82 2.23 -2.26 -1.78
C PHE A 82 3.49 -3.03 -2.16
N LEU A 83 3.94 -2.91 -3.41
CA LEU A 83 5.16 -3.54 -3.89
C LEU A 83 6.41 -2.98 -3.19
N ILE A 84 6.52 -1.66 -3.05
CA ILE A 84 7.61 -1.02 -2.28
C ILE A 84 7.60 -1.52 -0.83
N VAL A 85 6.42 -1.57 -0.21
CA VAL A 85 6.29 -1.99 1.19
C VAL A 85 6.70 -3.44 1.39
N LYS A 86 6.23 -4.33 0.51
CA LYS A 86 6.64 -5.72 0.48
C LYS A 86 8.17 -5.85 0.37
N ASP A 87 8.78 -5.12 -0.56
CA ASP A 87 10.22 -5.24 -0.82
C ASP A 87 11.09 -4.87 0.38
N PHE A 88 10.80 -3.75 1.07
CA PHE A 88 11.59 -3.42 2.25
C PHE A 88 11.33 -4.39 3.41
N VAL A 89 10.11 -4.92 3.54
CA VAL A 89 9.79 -5.93 4.55
C VAL A 89 10.54 -7.24 4.29
N ASP A 90 10.57 -7.69 3.04
CA ASP A 90 11.29 -8.90 2.63
C ASP A 90 12.81 -8.72 2.75
N PHE A 91 13.32 -7.55 2.35
CA PHE A 91 14.72 -7.20 2.53
C PHE A 91 15.11 -7.25 4.01
N ALA A 92 14.36 -6.58 4.89
CA ALA A 92 14.62 -6.57 6.32
C ALA A 92 14.68 -8.00 6.89
N ARG A 93 13.71 -8.86 6.54
CA ARG A 93 13.70 -10.26 6.95
C ARG A 93 14.90 -11.04 6.43
N SER A 94 15.28 -10.86 5.17
CA SER A 94 16.44 -11.52 4.56
C SER A 94 17.77 -11.17 5.25
N LYS A 95 17.82 -10.00 5.91
CA LYS A 95 18.97 -9.51 6.68
C LYS A 95 18.86 -9.79 8.19
N GLY A 96 17.85 -10.52 8.62
CA GLY A 96 17.62 -10.78 10.06
C GLY A 96 17.19 -9.53 10.84
N ILE A 97 16.76 -8.46 10.17
CA ILE A 97 16.24 -7.25 10.82
C ILE A 97 14.79 -7.53 11.27
N PRO A 98 14.46 -7.43 12.57
CA PRO A 98 13.12 -7.73 13.05
C PRO A 98 12.06 -6.80 12.47
N VAL A 99 11.01 -7.40 11.89
CA VAL A 99 9.81 -6.69 11.44
C VAL A 99 8.62 -7.15 12.28
N GLY A 100 7.90 -6.19 12.87
CA GLY A 100 6.70 -6.46 13.67
C GLY A 100 5.59 -7.16 12.88
N PRO A 101 4.53 -7.63 13.54
CA PRO A 101 3.43 -8.35 12.89
C PRO A 101 2.49 -7.46 12.05
N GLY A 102 2.77 -6.17 11.94
CA GLY A 102 1.85 -5.16 11.40
C GLY A 102 1.21 -4.32 12.51
N ARG A 103 0.91 -3.06 12.21
CA ARG A 103 0.24 -2.08 13.07
C ARG A 103 -0.67 -1.20 12.23
N GLY A 104 -1.60 -0.51 12.90
CA GLY A 104 -2.57 0.34 12.23
C GLY A 104 -3.59 -0.46 11.40
N SER A 105 -4.27 0.24 10.49
CA SER A 105 -5.36 -0.32 9.69
C SER A 105 -4.90 -1.34 8.64
N ALA A 106 -3.64 -1.31 8.21
CA ALA A 106 -3.08 -2.26 7.23
C ALA A 106 -3.24 -3.74 7.64
N ALA A 107 -3.39 -4.03 8.93
CA ALA A 107 -3.71 -5.37 9.43
C ALA A 107 -5.07 -5.91 8.94
N GLY A 108 -5.98 -5.03 8.49
CA GLY A 108 -7.27 -5.40 7.90
C GLY A 108 -7.23 -5.81 6.43
N SER A 109 -6.07 -5.76 5.78
CA SER A 109 -5.93 -6.14 4.36
C SER A 109 -5.45 -7.57 4.20
N LEU A 110 -6.24 -8.38 3.49
CA LEU A 110 -5.87 -9.72 3.06
C LEU A 110 -4.70 -9.67 2.06
N VAL A 111 -4.63 -8.65 1.19
CA VAL A 111 -3.49 -8.43 0.30
C VAL A 111 -2.21 -8.22 1.11
N SER A 112 -2.25 -7.36 2.14
CA SER A 112 -1.10 -7.13 3.02
C SER A 112 -0.65 -8.40 3.76
N TYR A 113 -1.61 -9.22 4.19
CA TYR A 113 -1.32 -10.50 4.84
C TYR A 113 -0.72 -11.52 3.86
N ALA A 114 -1.28 -11.63 2.66
CA ALA A 114 -0.83 -12.52 1.59
C ALA A 114 0.60 -12.20 1.13
N LEU A 115 0.91 -10.92 0.90
CA LEU A 115 2.26 -10.46 0.57
C LEU A 115 3.26 -10.60 1.72
N GLY A 116 2.78 -10.87 2.92
CA GLY A 116 3.62 -10.94 4.10
C GLY A 116 3.99 -9.59 4.70
N ILE A 117 3.38 -8.49 4.27
CA ILE A 117 3.56 -7.17 4.91
C ILE A 117 3.10 -7.24 6.38
N THR A 118 1.95 -7.87 6.61
CA THR A 118 1.43 -8.15 7.95
C THR A 118 1.51 -9.65 8.28
N LYS A 119 1.47 -9.97 9.58
CA LYS A 119 1.38 -11.35 10.10
C LYS A 119 0.02 -11.63 10.76
N VAL A 120 -0.89 -10.66 10.77
CA VAL A 120 -2.23 -10.77 11.35
C VAL A 120 -3.18 -11.22 10.23
N ASP A 121 -3.88 -12.33 10.46
CA ASP A 121 -4.91 -12.84 9.55
C ASP A 121 -6.20 -12.02 9.69
N PRO A 122 -6.58 -11.18 8.71
CA PRO A 122 -7.75 -10.32 8.83
C PRO A 122 -9.07 -11.10 8.84
N ILE A 123 -9.11 -12.28 8.22
CA ILE A 123 -10.32 -13.10 8.11
C ILE A 123 -10.61 -13.76 9.45
N LYS A 124 -9.57 -14.34 10.07
CA LYS A 124 -9.67 -14.96 11.39
C LYS A 124 -10.17 -13.99 12.46
N TYR A 125 -9.77 -12.73 12.39
CA TYR A 125 -10.09 -11.71 13.40
C TYR A 125 -11.21 -10.76 12.98
N GLY A 126 -11.88 -10.99 11.84
CA GLY A 126 -12.99 -10.15 11.37
C GLY A 126 -12.60 -8.70 11.09
N LEU A 127 -11.37 -8.47 10.60
CA LEU A 127 -10.85 -7.14 10.32
C LEU A 127 -11.31 -6.62 8.95
N LEU A 128 -11.68 -5.35 8.93
CA LEU A 128 -12.27 -4.67 7.77
C LEU A 128 -11.19 -4.01 6.90
N PHE A 129 -11.26 -4.22 5.60
CA PHE A 129 -10.33 -3.64 4.63
C PHE A 129 -10.58 -2.14 4.45
N GLU A 130 -11.85 -1.73 4.46
CA GLU A 130 -12.33 -0.38 4.20
C GLU A 130 -11.85 0.60 5.28
N ARG A 131 -11.49 0.10 6.47
CA ARG A 131 -10.85 0.90 7.51
C ARG A 131 -9.42 1.29 7.16
N PHE A 132 -8.76 0.49 6.31
CA PHE A 132 -7.43 0.77 5.78
C PHE A 132 -7.50 1.61 4.53
N LEU A 133 -8.24 1.13 3.53
CA LEU A 133 -8.34 1.77 2.24
C LEU A 133 -9.81 1.82 1.84
N ASN A 134 -10.38 3.01 1.98
CA ASN A 134 -11.76 3.25 1.58
C ASN A 134 -11.77 3.55 0.06
N PRO A 135 -12.61 2.89 -0.74
CA PRO A 135 -12.73 3.14 -2.18
C PRO A 135 -13.14 4.57 -2.53
#